data_AF-A0A6H2NS88-F1
#
_entry.id   AF-A0A6H2NS88-F1
#
_cell.length_a   1.000
_cell.length_b   1.000
_cell.length_c   1.000
_cell.angle_alpha   90.00
_cell.angle_beta   90.00
_cell.angle_gamma   90.00
#
_symmetry.space_group_name_H-M   'P 1'
#
loop_
_entity.id
_entity.type
_entity.pdbx_description
1 polymer ?
#
loop_
_entity_poly.entity_id
_entity_poly.type
_entity_poly.pdbx_seq_one_letter_code
_entity_poly.pdbx_strand_id
1 'polypeptide(L)'
;MSTEFQSDQSFNEPETPPVATETSDSAASALGDETSRQVKQVWEKVSALLGDLPEYVSEFFKRYRRPIVTVGLIIAAIIAVKLVLALLGAINDVPLLAPIFELVGLIYSGWFLYRYLLKASNRQELLGDIAAIRDQVLGKS
;
A
#
# COMPACT_ATOMS: atom_id res chain seq x y z
N MET A 1 15.90 -94.29 -41.94
CA MET A 1 14.44 -94.22 -41.77
C MET A 1 14.20 -93.50 -40.45
N SER A 2 14.12 -92.18 -40.50
CA SER A 2 13.94 -91.33 -39.31
C SER A 2 12.92 -90.27 -39.70
N THR A 3 11.75 -90.32 -39.08
CA THR A 3 10.65 -89.39 -39.32
C THR A 3 10.83 -88.20 -38.37
N GLU A 4 10.95 -87.00 -38.93
CA GLU A 4 10.98 -85.74 -38.20
C GLU A 4 9.61 -85.44 -37.58
N PHE A 5 9.62 -85.09 -36.29
CA PHE A 5 8.48 -84.54 -35.58
C PHE A 5 8.46 -83.03 -35.77
N GLN A 6 7.34 -82.54 -36.28
CA GLN A 6 6.99 -81.13 -36.34
C GLN A 6 6.21 -80.77 -35.08
N SER A 7 6.68 -79.76 -34.35
CA SER A 7 5.95 -79.14 -33.24
C SER A 7 6.03 -77.63 -33.39
N ASP A 8 5.01 -77.07 -34.04
CA ASP A 8 4.68 -75.65 -34.01
C ASP A 8 4.20 -75.29 -32.60
N GLN A 9 5.00 -74.52 -31.85
CA GLN A 9 4.53 -73.54 -30.87
C GLN A 9 5.66 -72.53 -30.63
N SER A 10 5.73 -71.50 -31.47
CA SER A 10 6.49 -70.29 -31.13
C SER A 10 5.66 -69.50 -30.11
N PHE A 11 6.13 -69.53 -28.88
CA PHE A 11 5.72 -68.69 -27.77
C PHE A 11 5.79 -67.21 -28.20
N ASN A 12 4.63 -66.53 -28.32
CA ASN A 12 4.61 -65.08 -28.46
C ASN A 12 4.92 -64.46 -27.09
N GLU A 13 6.15 -63.99 -26.96
CA GLU A 13 6.60 -63.12 -25.89
C GLU A 13 5.79 -61.80 -25.93
N PRO A 14 5.38 -61.22 -24.79
CA PRO A 14 4.67 -59.95 -24.81
C PRO A 14 5.65 -58.87 -25.27
N GLU A 15 5.47 -58.41 -26.51
CA GLU A 15 6.10 -57.20 -27.04
C GLU A 15 5.80 -56.05 -26.08
N THR A 16 6.77 -55.72 -25.24
CA THR A 16 6.79 -54.44 -24.52
C THR A 16 6.72 -53.35 -25.58
N PRO A 17 5.72 -52.45 -25.55
CA PRO A 17 5.70 -51.34 -26.48
C PRO A 17 7.02 -50.57 -26.32
N PRO A 18 7.68 -50.17 -27.42
CA PRO A 18 8.85 -49.31 -27.32
C PRO A 18 8.40 -48.04 -26.61
N VAL A 19 8.98 -47.78 -25.44
CA VAL A 19 8.95 -46.46 -24.82
C VAL A 19 9.62 -45.53 -25.82
N ALA A 20 8.80 -44.84 -26.61
CA ALA A 20 9.22 -43.81 -27.54
C ALA A 20 9.70 -42.61 -26.71
N THR A 21 10.97 -42.65 -26.32
CA THR A 21 11.71 -41.55 -25.68
C THR A 21 12.02 -40.41 -26.66
N GLU A 22 11.31 -40.30 -27.79
CA GLU A 22 11.49 -39.21 -28.76
C GLU A 22 10.43 -38.12 -28.61
N THR A 23 9.36 -38.37 -27.84
CA THR A 23 8.27 -37.40 -27.65
C THR A 23 8.60 -36.32 -26.61
N SER A 24 9.56 -36.54 -25.71
CA SER A 24 9.87 -35.59 -24.64
C SER A 24 10.69 -34.39 -25.09
N ASP A 25 11.69 -34.55 -25.96
CA ASP A 25 12.53 -33.42 -26.40
C ASP A 25 11.82 -32.52 -27.43
N SER A 26 10.98 -33.10 -28.30
CA SER A 26 10.16 -32.32 -29.24
C SER A 26 8.99 -31.61 -28.56
N ALA A 27 8.32 -32.25 -27.60
CA ALA A 27 7.27 -31.59 -26.82
C ALA A 27 7.84 -30.51 -25.88
N ALA A 28 9.02 -30.74 -25.27
CA ALA A 28 9.69 -29.75 -24.45
C ALA A 28 10.16 -28.52 -25.26
N SER A 29 10.68 -28.72 -26.47
CA SER A 29 11.02 -27.62 -27.39
C SER A 29 9.78 -26.86 -27.89
N ALA A 30 8.69 -27.58 -28.23
CA ALA A 30 7.45 -26.94 -28.65
C ALA A 30 6.83 -26.09 -27.52
N LEU A 31 6.90 -26.56 -26.28
CA LEU A 31 6.47 -25.80 -25.09
C LEU A 31 7.37 -24.60 -24.81
N GLY A 32 8.68 -24.72 -25.03
CA GLY A 32 9.63 -23.61 -24.90
C GLY A 32 9.40 -22.50 -25.93
N ASP A 33 9.11 -22.89 -27.17
CA ASP A 33 8.78 -21.96 -28.26
C ASP A 33 7.42 -21.29 -28.06
N GLU A 34 6.43 -22.04 -27.57
CA GLU A 34 5.10 -21.50 -27.28
C GLU A 34 5.13 -20.55 -26.08
N THR A 35 5.83 -20.92 -25.00
CA THR A 35 6.05 -20.07 -23.82
C THR A 35 6.77 -18.78 -24.20
N SER A 36 7.78 -18.85 -25.06
CA SER A 36 8.51 -17.67 -25.54
C SER A 36 7.61 -16.73 -26.36
N ARG A 37 6.68 -17.29 -27.15
CA ARG A 37 5.68 -16.50 -27.90
C ARG A 37 4.64 -15.87 -26.97
N GLN A 38 4.17 -16.61 -25.96
CA GLN A 38 3.25 -16.08 -24.96
C GLN A 38 3.90 -14.98 -24.11
N VAL A 39 5.17 -15.14 -23.71
CA VAL A 39 5.94 -14.11 -22.99
C VAL A 39 6.14 -12.87 -23.86
N LYS A 40 6.41 -13.01 -25.16
CA LYS A 40 6.48 -11.86 -26.08
C LYS A 40 5.13 -11.14 -26.17
N GLN A 41 4.03 -11.88 -26.27
CA GLN A 41 2.68 -11.28 -26.31
C GLN A 41 2.33 -10.60 -24.98
N VAL A 42 2.72 -11.17 -23.84
CA VAL A 42 2.57 -10.56 -22.52
C VAL A 42 3.45 -9.31 -22.42
N TRP A 43 4.68 -9.36 -22.94
CA TRP A 43 5.57 -8.21 -22.96
C TRP A 43 5.03 -7.07 -23.84
N GLU A 44 4.46 -7.38 -25.00
CA GLU A 44 3.82 -6.38 -25.86
C GLU A 44 2.55 -5.81 -25.22
N LYS A 45 1.71 -6.65 -24.62
CA LYS A 45 0.50 -6.21 -23.89
C LYS A 45 0.85 -5.38 -22.67
N VAL A 46 1.86 -5.77 -21.90
CA VAL A 46 2.35 -5.02 -20.74
C VAL A 46 2.99 -3.73 -21.20
N SER A 47 3.80 -3.73 -22.26
CA SER A 47 4.40 -2.51 -22.83
C SER A 47 3.34 -1.54 -23.33
N ALA A 48 2.30 -2.03 -24.02
CA ALA A 48 1.17 -1.22 -24.46
C ALA A 48 0.38 -0.65 -23.28
N LEU A 49 0.04 -1.48 -22.28
CA LEU A 49 -0.62 -1.03 -21.06
C LEU A 49 0.25 -0.10 -20.22
N LEU A 50 1.59 -0.23 -20.27
CA LEU A 50 2.55 0.60 -19.54
C LEU A 50 2.77 1.96 -20.23
N GLY A 51 2.68 1.99 -21.56
CA GLY A 51 2.68 3.22 -22.36
C GLY A 51 1.46 4.09 -22.06
N ASP A 52 0.30 3.46 -21.86
CA ASP A 52 -0.97 4.14 -21.53
C ASP A 52 -1.20 4.28 -20.01
N LEU A 53 -0.38 3.61 -19.18
CA LEU A 53 -0.45 3.65 -17.71
C LEU A 53 -0.37 5.06 -17.12
N PRO A 54 0.58 5.93 -17.51
CA PRO A 54 0.64 7.28 -16.95
C PRO A 54 -0.65 8.05 -17.21
N GLU A 55 -1.25 7.91 -18.39
CA GLU A 55 -2.53 8.53 -18.74
C GLU A 55 -3.68 7.97 -17.89
N TYR A 56 -3.82 6.64 -17.79
CA TYR A 56 -4.87 6.00 -16.98
C TYR A 56 -4.74 6.30 -15.48
N VAL A 57 -3.52 6.25 -14.95
CA VAL A 57 -3.23 6.57 -13.53
C VAL A 57 -3.49 8.05 -13.26
N SER A 58 -3.11 8.94 -14.18
CA SER A 58 -3.36 10.38 -14.08
C SER A 58 -4.86 10.69 -14.10
N GLU A 59 -5.63 10.09 -15.01
CA GLU A 59 -7.08 10.25 -15.07
C GLU A 59 -7.78 9.68 -13.84
N PHE A 60 -7.37 8.49 -13.39
CA PHE A 60 -7.87 7.89 -12.16
C PHE A 60 -7.62 8.79 -10.95
N PHE A 61 -6.39 9.28 -10.77
CA PHE A 61 -6.06 10.20 -9.67
C PHE A 61 -6.86 11.49 -9.76
N LYS A 62 -6.99 12.09 -10.95
CA LYS A 62 -7.80 13.31 -11.14
C LYS A 62 -9.27 13.05 -10.78
N ARG A 63 -9.82 11.91 -11.20
CA ARG A 63 -11.22 11.53 -10.95
C ARG A 63 -11.49 11.19 -9.49
N TYR A 64 -10.58 10.46 -8.86
CA TYR A 64 -10.71 10.01 -7.47
C TYR A 64 -10.05 10.93 -6.45
N ARG A 65 -9.46 12.06 -6.86
CA ARG A 65 -8.78 13.00 -5.96
C ARG A 65 -9.64 13.37 -4.76
N ARG A 66 -10.91 13.70 -4.98
CA ARG A 66 -11.82 14.07 -3.89
C ARG A 66 -12.04 12.93 -2.89
N PRO A 67 -12.55 11.75 -3.29
CA PRO A 67 -12.75 10.66 -2.34
C PRO A 67 -11.43 10.13 -1.73
N ILE A 68 -10.34 10.03 -2.51
CA ILE A 68 -9.03 9.61 -1.99
C ILE A 68 -8.54 10.58 -0.92
N VAL A 69 -8.64 11.90 -1.16
CA VAL A 69 -8.24 12.90 -0.16
C VAL A 69 -9.14 12.84 1.06
N THR A 70 -10.45 12.66 0.90
CA THR A 70 -11.38 12.53 2.03
C THR A 70 -11.08 11.30 2.87
N VAL A 71 -10.95 10.13 2.25
CA VAL A 71 -10.60 8.89 2.94
C VAL A 71 -9.21 9.00 3.55
N GLY A 72 -8.26 9.57 2.82
CA GLY A 72 -6.92 9.85 3.31
C GLY A 72 -6.92 10.77 4.53
N LEU A 73 -7.77 11.80 4.54
CA LEU A 73 -7.93 12.71 5.68
C LEU A 73 -8.55 11.98 6.87
N ILE A 74 -9.59 11.15 6.67
CA ILE A 74 -10.18 10.34 7.73
C ILE A 74 -9.14 9.41 8.35
N ILE A 75 -8.37 8.70 7.51
CA ILE A 75 -7.29 7.82 7.97
C ILE A 75 -6.21 8.63 8.71
N ALA A 76 -5.79 9.76 8.17
CA ALA A 76 -4.81 10.64 8.80
C ALA A 76 -5.32 11.16 10.16
N ALA A 77 -6.60 11.50 10.27
CA ALA A 77 -7.22 11.92 11.52
C ALA A 77 -7.20 10.79 12.56
N ILE A 78 -7.53 9.55 12.16
CA ILE A 78 -7.46 8.39 13.06
C ILE A 78 -6.01 8.16 13.52
N ILE A 79 -5.04 8.22 12.62
CA ILE A 79 -3.62 8.08 12.95
C ILE A 79 -3.18 9.20 13.90
N ALA A 80 -3.57 10.44 13.63
CA ALA A 80 -3.26 11.58 14.49
C ALA A 80 -3.81 11.38 15.91
N VAL A 81 -5.08 10.93 16.04
CA VAL A 81 -5.66 10.60 17.35
C VAL A 81 -4.87 9.51 18.05
N LYS A 82 -4.51 8.42 17.34
CA LYS A 82 -3.67 7.36 17.93
C LYS A 82 -2.30 7.88 18.35
N LEU A 83 -1.70 8.78 17.59
CA LEU A 83 -0.41 9.38 17.90
C LEU A 83 -0.49 10.24 19.17
N VAL A 84 -1.54 11.06 19.30
CA VAL A 84 -1.82 11.85 20.51
C VAL A 84 -2.03 10.94 21.71
N LEU A 85 -2.83 9.88 21.58
CA LEU A 85 -3.04 8.91 22.66
C LEU A 85 -1.76 8.18 23.05
N ALA A 86 -0.95 7.77 22.06
CA ALA A 86 0.34 7.12 22.30
C ALA A 86 1.33 8.07 22.98
N LEU A 87 1.37 9.34 22.57
CA LEU A 87 2.17 10.36 23.23
C LEU A 87 1.71 10.58 24.67
N LEU A 88 0.40 10.65 24.91
CA LEU A 88 -0.17 10.81 26.25
C LEU A 88 0.15 9.60 27.15
N GLY A 89 0.10 8.38 26.59
CA GLY A 89 0.57 7.17 27.25
C GLY A 89 2.06 7.23 27.60
N ALA A 90 2.90 7.59 26.64
CA ALA A 90 4.35 7.71 26.84
C ALA A 90 4.72 8.79 27.86
N ILE A 91 3.98 9.91 27.90
CA ILE A 91 4.16 10.95 28.92
C ILE A 91 3.83 10.41 30.32
N ASN A 92 2.76 9.61 30.45
CA ASN A 92 2.41 8.98 31.72
C ASN A 92 3.41 7.88 32.13
N ASP A 93 4.01 7.18 31.17
CA ASP A 93 5.02 6.14 31.42
C ASP A 93 6.39 6.73 31.81
N VAL A 94 6.64 8.01 31.50
CA VAL A 94 7.87 8.74 31.87
C VAL A 94 7.57 9.70 33.03
N PRO A 95 7.93 9.35 34.28
CA PRO A 95 7.49 10.06 35.48
C PRO A 95 7.97 11.52 35.59
N LEU A 96 8.91 11.96 34.74
CA LEU A 96 9.42 13.34 34.72
C LEU A 96 8.76 14.24 33.67
N LEU A 97 8.20 13.69 32.59
CA LEU A 97 7.64 14.53 31.51
C LEU A 97 6.36 15.24 31.95
N ALA A 98 5.45 14.52 32.61
CA ALA A 98 4.19 15.07 33.12
C ALA A 98 4.40 16.32 34.02
N PRO A 99 5.21 16.28 35.10
CA PRO A 99 5.44 17.46 35.94
C PRO A 99 6.21 18.59 35.22
N ILE A 100 7.07 18.27 34.24
CA ILE A 100 7.74 19.30 33.42
C ILE A 100 6.73 20.02 32.52
N PHE A 101 5.82 19.30 31.85
CA PHE A 101 4.78 19.93 31.04
C PHE A 101 3.83 20.78 31.87
N GLU A 102 3.50 20.34 33.09
CA GLU A 102 2.72 21.14 34.04
C GLU A 102 3.44 22.43 34.43
N LEU A 103 4.73 22.34 34.79
CA LEU A 103 5.53 23.52 35.15
C LEU A 103 5.69 24.50 33.97
N VAL A 104 6.00 23.97 32.78
CA VAL A 104 6.08 24.75 31.54
C VAL A 104 4.75 25.43 31.26
N GLY A 105 3.64 24.68 31.36
CA GLY A 105 2.29 25.20 31.20
C GLY A 105 1.99 26.35 32.16
N LEU A 106 2.31 26.18 33.46
CA LEU A 106 2.11 27.23 34.47
C LEU A 106 2.96 28.48 34.22
N ILE A 107 4.22 28.32 33.81
CA ILE A 107 5.09 29.46 33.47
C ILE A 107 4.51 30.22 32.27
N TYR A 108 4.15 29.52 31.19
CA TYR A 108 3.60 30.15 29.98
C TYR A 108 2.20 30.74 30.22
N SER A 109 1.32 30.06 30.96
CA SER A 109 0.01 30.57 31.33
C SER A 109 0.12 31.81 32.21
N GLY A 110 1.01 31.81 33.21
CA GLY A 110 1.26 32.98 34.06
C GLY A 110 1.79 34.17 33.25
N TRP A 111 2.78 33.94 32.39
CA TRP A 111 3.32 34.96 31.49
C TRP A 111 2.26 35.50 30.53
N PHE A 112 1.43 34.62 29.95
CA PHE A 112 0.34 34.98 29.05
C PHE A 112 -0.71 35.83 29.75
N LEU A 113 -1.17 35.42 30.93
CA LEU A 113 -2.14 36.15 31.72
C LEU A 113 -1.62 37.56 32.05
N TYR A 114 -0.38 37.66 32.50
CA TYR A 114 0.25 38.94 32.80
C TYR A 114 0.37 39.83 31.55
N ARG A 115 0.87 39.28 30.45
CA ARG A 115 1.16 40.04 29.23
C ARG A 115 -0.09 40.49 28.47
N TYR A 116 -1.13 39.66 28.44
CA TYR A 116 -2.29 39.84 27.59
C TYR A 116 -3.57 40.21 28.34
N LEU A 117 -3.80 39.73 29.58
CA LEU A 117 -5.01 40.08 30.33
C LEU A 117 -4.82 41.33 31.19
N LEU A 118 -3.68 41.50 31.87
CA LEU A 118 -3.50 42.67 32.76
C LEU A 118 -3.22 43.95 31.96
N LYS A 119 -2.49 43.85 30.85
CA LYS A 119 -2.14 45.02 30.04
C LYS A 119 -3.28 45.42 29.11
N ALA A 120 -3.85 46.61 29.35
CA ALA A 120 -5.03 47.11 28.63
C ALA A 120 -4.87 47.18 27.11
N SER A 121 -3.68 47.54 26.62
CA SER A 121 -3.36 47.56 25.20
C SER A 121 -3.46 46.16 24.57
N ASN A 122 -3.00 45.13 25.29
CA ASN A 122 -2.95 43.77 24.77
C ASN A 122 -4.27 43.02 24.85
N ARG A 123 -5.17 43.42 25.76
CA ARG A 123 -6.54 42.90 25.75
C ARG A 123 -7.26 43.25 24.45
N GLN A 124 -7.11 44.49 23.97
CA GLN A 124 -7.78 44.95 22.74
C GLN A 124 -7.22 44.24 21.51
N GLU A 125 -5.89 44.08 21.45
CA GLU A 125 -5.19 43.32 20.42
C GLU A 125 -5.66 41.85 20.39
N LEU A 126 -5.67 41.18 21.54
CA LEU A 126 -6.06 39.78 21.66
C LEU A 126 -7.53 39.53 21.26
N LEU A 127 -8.44 40.43 21.65
CA LEU A 127 -9.85 40.33 21.26
C LEU A 127 -10.04 40.55 19.75
N GLY A 128 -9.26 41.44 19.14
CA GLY A 128 -9.23 41.65 17.69
C GLY A 128 -8.75 40.40 16.97
N ASP A 129 -7.65 39.80 17.42
CA ASP A 129 -7.09 38.59 16.83
C ASP A 129 -8.04 37.39 16.93
N ILE A 130 -8.66 37.19 18.10
CA ILE A 130 -9.67 36.14 18.31
C ILE A 130 -10.87 36.35 17.37
N ALA A 131 -11.34 37.59 17.21
CA ALA A 131 -12.43 37.90 16.29
C ALA A 131 -12.04 37.63 14.82
N ALA A 132 -10.82 37.95 14.42
CA ALA A 132 -10.31 37.69 13.08
C ALA A 132 -10.19 36.18 12.79
N ILE A 133 -9.62 35.41 13.73
CA ILE A 133 -9.51 33.95 13.60
C ILE A 133 -10.91 33.32 13.55
N ARG A 134 -11.82 33.76 14.42
CA ARG A 134 -13.22 33.33 14.41
C ARG A 134 -13.85 33.57 13.04
N ASP A 135 -13.74 34.78 12.51
CA ASP A 135 -14.34 35.13 11.23
C ASP A 135 -13.74 34.34 10.05
N GLN A 136 -12.44 34.01 10.13
CA GLN A 136 -11.74 33.21 9.13
C GLN A 136 -12.11 31.72 9.17
N VAL A 137 -12.33 31.16 10.36
CA VAL A 137 -12.70 29.73 10.54
C VAL A 137 -14.19 29.50 10.32
N LEU A 138 -15.04 30.42 10.80
CA LEU A 138 -16.50 30.30 10.67
C LEU A 138 -17.04 30.88 9.35
N GLY A 139 -16.20 31.55 8.57
CA GLY A 139 -16.57 32.08 7.26
C GLY A 139 -17.71 33.08 7.37
N LYS A 140 -17.46 34.27 7.91
CA LYS A 140 -18.43 35.36 7.80
C LYS A 140 -18.30 35.99 6.42
N SER A 141 -19.32 35.77 5.57
CA SER A 141 -19.56 36.58 4.37
C SER A 141 -20.08 37.96 4.76
#